data_AF-A0A932JHF9-F1
#
_entry.id   AF-A0A932JHF9-F1
#
_cell.length_a   1.000
_cell.length_b   1.000
_cell.length_c   1.000
_cell.angle_alpha   90.00
_cell.angle_beta   90.00
_cell.angle_gamma   90.00
#
_symmetry.space_group_name_H-M   'P 1'
#
loop_
_entity.id
_entity.type
_entity.pdbx_description
1 polymer ?
#
loop_
_entity_poly.entity_id
_entity_poly.type
_entity_poly.pdbx_seq_one_letter_code
_entity_poly.pdbx_strand_id
1 'polypeptide(L)' 'MIHVPGVTPKELQTALKKAGCYSGPVDGDLGRKTKKAIKEFQKKHGLAADGVVGEKTWTLLSA' A
#
# COMPACT_ATOMS: atom_id res chain seq x y z
N MET A 1 -7.60 -0.80 2.04
CA MET A 1 -8.01 -2.10 2.62
C MET A 1 -7.25 -3.19 1.90
N ILE A 2 -6.86 -4.27 2.58
CA ILE A 2 -6.03 -5.33 1.98
C ILE A 2 -6.96 -6.45 1.56
N HIS A 3 -6.82 -6.89 0.30
CA HIS A 3 -7.61 -7.96 -0.28
C HIS A 3 -6.74 -9.14 -0.74
N VAL A 4 -5.47 -9.16 -0.33
CA VAL A 4 -4.51 -10.23 -0.63
C VAL A 4 -4.40 -11.13 0.59
N PRO A 5 -4.62 -12.44 0.47
CA PRO A 5 -4.49 -13.37 1.58
C PRO A 5 -3.03 -13.43 2.06
N GLY A 6 -2.83 -13.43 3.38
CA GLY A 6 -1.51 -13.49 4.01
C GLY A 6 -0.77 -12.16 4.14
N VAL A 7 -1.24 -11.09 3.49
CA VAL A 7 -0.62 -9.76 3.61
C VAL A 7 -1.17 -9.02 4.82
N THR A 8 -0.28 -8.63 5.73
CA THR A 8 -0.68 -7.84 6.90
C THR A 8 -0.61 -6.33 6.61
N PRO A 9 -1.35 -5.51 7.37
CA PRO A 9 -1.24 -4.05 7.29
C PRO A 9 0.17 -3.50 7.50
N LYS A 10 0.95 -4.18 8.34
CA LYS A 10 2.35 -3.85 8.58
C LYS A 10 3.21 -4.11 7.35
N GLU A 11 3.06 -5.29 6.74
CA GLU A 11 3.73 -5.65 5.48
C GLU A 11 3.43 -4.61 4.39
N LEU A 12 2.17 -4.22 4.26
CA LEU A 12 1.76 -3.18 3.32
C LEU A 12 2.43 -1.83 3.59
N GLN A 13 2.44 -1.37 4.83
CA GLN A 13 3.08 -0.11 5.20
C GLN A 13 4.59 -0.16 4.96
N THR A 14 5.25 -1.29 5.26
CA THR A 14 6.67 -1.51 4.95
C THR A 14 6.92 -1.42 3.45
N ALA A 15 6.11 -2.09 2.63
CA ALA A 15 6.26 -2.07 1.18
C ALA A 15 6.02 -0.67 0.60
N LEU A 16 4.99 0.05 1.07
CA LEU A 16 4.74 1.44 0.67
C LEU A 16 5.88 2.38 1.09
N LYS A 17 6.51 2.12 2.24
CA LYS A 17 7.67 2.88 2.71
C LYS A 17 8.89 2.63 1.83
N LYS A 18 9.13 1.38 1.46
CA LYS A 18 10.17 0.98 0.51
C LYS A 18 9.95 1.59 -0.88
N ALA A 19 8.69 1.70 -1.32
CA ALA A 19 8.31 2.39 -2.55
C ALA A 19 8.45 3.93 -2.50
N GLY A 20 8.73 4.49 -1.32
CA GLY A 20 8.88 5.94 -1.11
C GLY A 20 7.56 6.71 -1.04
N CYS A 21 6.41 6.02 -1.03
CA CYS A 21 5.09 6.65 -0.96
C CYS A 21 4.56 6.78 0.48
N TYR A 22 5.17 6.09 1.45
CA TYR A 22 4.76 6.14 2.86
C TYR A 22 5.91 6.58 3.77
N SER A 23 5.66 7.63 4.56
CA SER A 23 6.62 8.18 5.53
C SER A 23 6.17 7.99 6.99
N GLY A 24 5.04 7.31 7.20
CA GLY A 24 4.52 7.05 8.54
C GLY A 24 5.16 5.85 9.25
N PRO A 25 4.81 5.65 10.53
CA PRO A 25 5.16 4.46 11.28
C PRO A 25 4.39 3.22 10.79
N VAL A 26 4.99 2.04 10.95
CA VAL A 26 4.48 0.75 10.48
C VAL A 26 3.77 0.03 11.63
N ASP A 27 2.66 0.61 12.09
CA ASP A 27 1.92 0.11 13.25
C ASP A 27 0.85 -0.91 12.85
N GLY A 28 0.58 -1.04 11.55
CA GLY A 28 -0.53 -1.81 11.00
C GLY A 28 -1.84 -1.04 10.93
N ASP A 29 -1.85 0.24 11.32
CA ASP A 29 -3.04 1.08 11.23
C ASP A 29 -3.17 1.70 9.83
N LEU A 30 -4.16 1.25 9.05
CA LEU A 30 -4.42 1.76 7.70
C LEU A 30 -5.22 3.07 7.71
N GLY A 31 -4.72 4.05 8.46
CA GLY A 31 -5.31 5.38 8.57
C GLY A 31 -5.20 6.21 7.29
N ARG A 32 -5.52 7.51 7.40
CA ARG A 32 -5.52 8.45 6.26
C ARG A 32 -4.17 8.53 5.53
N LYS A 33 -3.06 8.50 6.28
CA LYS A 33 -1.70 8.53 5.71
C LYS A 33 -1.42 7.32 4.83
N THR A 34 -1.73 6.11 5.31
CA THR A 34 -1.52 4.88 4.53
C THR A 34 -2.45 4.82 3.33
N LYS A 35 -3.73 5.19 3.47
CA LYS A 35 -4.64 5.30 2.31
C LYS A 35 -4.13 6.27 1.25
N LYS A 36 -3.59 7.42 1.64
CA LYS A 36 -2.99 8.38 0.71
C LYS A 36 -1.78 7.77 -0.01
N ALA A 37 -0.89 7.11 0.73
CA ALA A 37 0.27 6.42 0.16
C ALA A 37 -0.12 5.32 -0.84
N ILE A 38 -1.14 4.51 -0.52
CA ILE A 38 -1.66 3.48 -1.42
C ILE A 38 -2.16 4.12 -2.72
N LYS A 39 -2.98 5.17 -2.63
CA LYS A 39 -3.51 5.86 -3.81
C LYS A 39 -2.42 6.49 -4.66
N GLU A 40 -1.42 7.08 -4.01
CA GLU A 40 -0.29 7.71 -4.69
C GLU A 40 0.57 6.68 -5.41
N PHE A 41 0.86 5.55 -4.75
CA PHE A 41 1.54 4.41 -5.36
C PHE A 41 0.75 3.87 -6.56
N GLN A 42 -0.55 3.62 -6.37
CA GLN A 42 -1.43 3.15 -7.44
C GLN A 42 -1.40 4.11 -8.64
N LYS A 43 -1.54 5.42 -8.40
CA LYS A 43 -1.50 6.43 -9.45
C LYS A 43 -0.14 6.48 -10.16
N LYS A 44 0.97 6.36 -9.42
CA LYS A 44 2.33 6.35 -9.97
C LYS A 44 2.58 5.16 -10.89
N HIS A 45 1.94 4.02 -10.61
CA HIS A 45 2.03 2.80 -11.41
C HIS A 45 0.88 2.61 -12.40
N GLY A 46 0.04 3.64 -12.63
CA GLY A 46 -1.06 3.58 -13.59
C GLY A 46 -2.24 2.68 -13.17
N LEU A 47 -2.33 2.32 -11.89
CA LEU A 47 -3.44 1.57 -11.31
C LEU A 47 -4.59 2.50 -10.88
N ALA A 48 -5.77 1.92 -10.71
CA ALA A 48 -6.91 2.60 -10.09
C ALA A 48 -6.56 2.99 -8.64
N ALA A 49 -6.51 4.29 -8.35
CA ALA A 49 -6.19 4.86 -7.04
C ALA A 49 -7.38 4.79 -6.06
N ASP A 50 -7.95 3.59 -5.92
CA ASP A 50 -9.10 3.33 -5.06
C ASP A 50 -8.70 3.23 -3.58
N GLY A 51 -7.41 2.97 -3.29
CA GLY A 51 -6.91 2.75 -1.93
C GLY A 51 -7.14 1.31 -1.42
N VAL A 52 -7.46 0.40 -2.34
CA VAL A 52 -7.59 -1.04 -2.12
C VAL A 52 -6.37 -1.75 -2.66
N VAL A 53 -5.71 -2.53 -1.80
CA VAL A 53 -4.54 -3.32 -2.18
C VAL A 53 -5.00 -4.72 -2.53
N GLY A 54 -5.22 -4.94 -3.83
CA GLY A 54 -5.40 -6.27 -4.40
C GLY A 54 -4.09 -6.86 -4.91
N GLU A 55 -4.16 -8.06 -5.49
CA GLU A 55 -2.98 -8.80 -5.97
C GLU A 55 -2.10 -7.97 -6.90
N LYS A 56 -2.69 -7.28 -7.88
CA LYS A 56 -1.95 -6.39 -8.80
C LYS A 56 -1.17 -5.29 -8.09
N THR A 57 -1.78 -4.66 -7.07
CA THR A 57 -1.10 -3.62 -6.29
C THR A 57 0.00 -4.23 -5.43
N TRP A 58 -0.24 -5.41 -4.86
CA TRP A 58 0.73 -6.12 -4.04
C TRP A 58 1.93 -6.64 -4.84
N THR A 59 1.72 -7.19 -6.02
CA THR A 59 2.80 -7.62 -6.94
C THR A 59 3.74 -6.47 -7.24
N LEU A 60 3.23 -5.26 -7.46
CA LEU A 60 4.05 -4.08 -7.72
C LEU A 60 4.77 -3.56 -6.47
N LEU A 61 4.19 -3.73 -5.29
CA LEU A 61 4.79 -3.35 -4.01
C LEU A 61 5.85 -4.34 -3.51
N SER A 62 5.67 -5.62 -3.86
CA SER A 62 6.55 -6.73 -3.49
C SER A 62 7.66 -7.01 -4.52
N ALA A 63 7.61 -6.38 -5.69
CA ALA A 63 8.68 -6.38 -6.68
C ALA A 63 9.88 -5.54 -6.20
#